data_AF-A0A3D0TY89-F1
#
_entry.id   AF-A0A3D0TY89-F1
#
_cell.length_a   1.000
_cell.length_b   1.000
_cell.length_c   1.000
_cell.angle_alpha   90.00
_cell.angle_beta   90.00
_cell.angle_gamma   90.00
#
_symmetry.space_group_name_H-M   'P 1'
#
loop_
_entity.id
_entity.type
_entity.pdbx_description
1 polymer ?
#
loop_
_entity_poly.entity_id
_entity_poly.type
_entity_poly.pdbx_seq_one_letter_code
_entity_poly.pdbx_strand_id
1 'polypeptide(L)' 'PAAPAGRPVAVGILGSGRIGRMHAALIAGRVPGLRLAAVHDQVESAAHELGSDMGVPAFAGESGVA' A
#
# COMPACT_ATOMS: atom_id res chain seq x y z
N PRO A 1 15.28 -8.11 18.92
CA PRO A 1 14.87 -7.00 19.82
C PRO A 1 13.79 -6.17 19.13
N ALA A 2 12.72 -5.78 19.83
CA ALA A 2 11.69 -4.89 19.27
C ALA A 2 12.19 -3.43 19.30
N ALA A 3 12.01 -2.69 18.20
CA ALA A 3 12.30 -1.27 18.11
C ALA A 3 11.46 -0.47 19.13
N PRO A 4 11.91 0.71 19.61
CA PRO A 4 11.17 1.50 20.59
C PRO A 4 9.74 1.84 20.10
N ALA A 5 8.79 1.87 21.03
CA ALA A 5 7.37 2.11 20.80
C ALA A 5 7.07 3.56 20.37
N GLY A 6 7.48 3.91 19.16
CA GLY A 6 6.99 5.08 18.43
C GLY A 6 5.70 4.78 17.70
N ARG A 7 4.94 5.82 17.33
CA ARG A 7 3.74 5.65 16.49
C ARG A 7 4.15 4.96 15.17
N PRO A 8 3.40 3.94 14.70
CA PRO A 8 3.75 3.25 13.46
C PRO A 8 3.90 4.20 12.28
N VAL A 9 4.94 3.99 11.49
CA VAL A 9 5.18 4.75 10.25
C VAL A 9 4.11 4.35 9.23
N ALA A 10 3.37 5.33 8.73
CA ALA A 10 2.46 5.16 7.60
C ALA A 10 3.26 5.00 6.32
N VAL A 11 2.98 3.96 5.55
CA VAL A 11 3.58 3.75 4.24
C VAL A 11 2.50 3.68 3.18
N GLY A 12 2.69 4.41 2.08
CA GLY A 12 1.92 4.26 0.85
C GLY A 12 2.69 3.42 -0.16
N ILE A 13 1.99 2.60 -0.95
CA ILE A 13 2.59 1.82 -2.05
C ILE A 13 2.14 2.40 -3.38
N LEU A 14 3.10 2.69 -4.27
CA LEU A 14 2.87 3.01 -5.68
C LEU A 14 3.19 1.78 -6.52
N GLY A 15 2.21 1.29 -7.27
CA GLY A 15 2.25 0.05 -8.04
C GLY A 15 1.65 -1.13 -7.27
N SER A 16 0.67 -1.79 -7.89
CA SER A 16 -0.13 -2.91 -7.39
C SER A 16 0.14 -4.21 -8.16
N GLY A 17 1.28 -4.27 -8.86
CA GLY A 17 1.83 -5.50 -9.45
C GLY A 17 2.43 -6.45 -8.41
N ARG A 18 3.10 -7.51 -8.88
CA ARG A 18 3.63 -8.61 -8.02
C ARG A 18 4.44 -8.12 -6.82
N ILE A 19 5.39 -7.19 -7.04
CA ILE A 19 6.27 -6.69 -5.99
C ILE A 19 5.52 -5.76 -5.03
N GLY A 20 4.63 -4.91 -5.56
CA GLY A 20 3.80 -4.01 -4.75
C GLY A 20 2.89 -4.76 -3.79
N ARG A 21 2.20 -5.81 -4.26
CA ARG A 21 1.36 -6.67 -3.43
C ARG A 21 2.16 -7.38 -2.32
N MET A 22 3.34 -7.89 -2.66
CA MET A 22 4.23 -8.53 -1.67
C MET A 22 4.69 -7.53 -0.60
N HIS A 23 5.08 -6.31 -0.97
CA HIS A 23 5.46 -5.28 -0.01
C HIS A 23 4.28 -4.81 0.84
N ALA A 24 3.09 -4.63 0.25
CA ALA A 24 1.87 -4.27 0.97
C ALA A 24 1.56 -5.29 2.08
N ALA A 25 1.66 -6.60 1.78
CA ALA A 25 1.47 -7.66 2.77
C ALA A 25 2.52 -7.62 3.90
N LEU A 26 3.78 -7.33 3.58
CA LEU A 26 4.83 -7.20 4.59
C LEU A 26 4.59 -6.00 5.51
N ILE A 27 4.26 -4.85 4.93
CA ILE A 27 3.99 -3.60 5.64
C ILE A 27 2.73 -3.69 6.50
N ALA A 28 1.68 -4.36 6.02
CA ALA A 28 0.39 -4.46 6.72
C ALA A 28 0.44 -5.34 7.98
N GLY A 29 1.32 -6.35 8.03
CA GLY A 29 1.27 -7.32 9.14
C GLY A 29 2.54 -8.09 9.47
N ARG A 30 3.68 -7.85 8.80
CA ARG A 30 4.92 -8.60 9.05
C ARG A 30 6.06 -7.76 9.59
N VAL A 31 6.11 -6.46 9.30
CA VAL A 31 7.16 -5.55 9.76
C VAL A 31 6.66 -4.73 10.94
N PRO A 32 7.18 -4.96 12.17
CA PRO A 32 6.80 -4.17 13.33
C PRO A 32 7.13 -2.68 13.14
N GLY A 33 6.23 -1.82 13.61
CA GLY A 33 6.40 -0.37 13.51
C GLY A 33 5.99 0.25 12.17
N LEU A 34 5.52 -0.56 11.22
CA LEU A 34 4.90 -0.07 9.99
C LEU A 34 3.38 -0.30 9.99
N ARG A 35 2.68 0.51 9.21
CA ARG A 35 1.31 0.20 8.77
C ARG A 35 1.12 0.65 7.33
N LEU A 36 0.31 -0.09 6.58
CA LEU A 36 -0.08 0.33 5.23
C LEU A 36 -1.15 1.41 5.35
N ALA A 37 -0.95 2.54 4.69
CA ALA A 37 -1.85 3.69 4.78
C ALA A 37 -2.71 3.88 3.52
N ALA A 38 -2.19 3.54 2.35
CA ALA A 38 -2.87 3.63 1.07
C ALA A 38 -2.11 2.88 -0.03
N VAL A 39 -2.77 2.61 -1.14
CA VAL A 39 -2.16 2.09 -2.36
C VAL A 39 -2.55 2.94 -3.57
N HIS A 40 -1.70 2.94 -4.59
CA HIS A 40 -1.99 3.59 -5.87
C HIS A 40 -1.48 2.74 -7.03
N ASP A 41 -2.18 2.75 -8.16
CA ASP A 41 -1.70 2.24 -9.44
C ASP A 41 -2.27 3.09 -10.59
N GLN A 42 -1.61 3.12 -11.75
CA GLN A 42 -2.20 3.72 -12.94
C GLN A 42 -3.35 2.87 -13.49
N VAL A 43 -3.31 1.55 -13.28
CA VAL A 43 -4.40 0.63 -13.58
C VAL A 43 -5.39 0.64 -12.41
N GLU A 44 -6.52 1.31 -12.58
CA GLU A 44 -7.55 1.48 -11.55
C GLU A 44 -7.96 0.16 -10.90
N SER A 45 -8.25 -0.87 -11.69
CA SER A 45 -8.64 -2.18 -11.15
C SER A 45 -7.56 -2.78 -10.24
N ALA A 46 -6.28 -2.64 -10.60
CA ALA A 46 -5.19 -3.16 -9.79
C ALA A 46 -5.05 -2.43 -8.45
N ALA A 47 -5.23 -1.10 -8.44
CA ALA A 47 -5.23 -0.30 -7.22
C ALA A 47 -6.40 -0.68 -6.30
N HIS A 48 -7.61 -0.77 -6.86
CA HIS A 48 -8.82 -1.09 -6.11
C HIS A 48 -8.82 -2.51 -5.55
N GLU A 49 -8.38 -3.50 -6.32
CA GLU A 49 -8.22 -4.88 -5.83
C GLU A 49 -7.28 -4.93 -4.63
N LEU A 50 -6.08 -4.36 -4.74
CA LEU A 50 -5.12 -4.39 -3.64
C LEU A 50 -5.61 -3.59 -2.42
N GLY A 51 -6.24 -2.43 -2.64
CA GLY A 51 -6.81 -1.64 -1.56
C GLY A 51 -7.91 -2.39 -0.81
N SER A 52 -8.77 -3.10 -1.54
CA SER A 52 -9.79 -3.97 -0.97
C SER A 52 -9.18 -5.14 -0.20
N ASP A 53 -8.21 -5.85 -0.78
CA ASP A 53 -7.52 -6.98 -0.13
C ASP A 53 -6.86 -6.58 1.19
N MET A 54 -6.36 -5.34 1.28
CA MET A 54 -5.63 -4.83 2.45
C MET A 54 -6.48 -3.96 3.38
N GLY A 55 -7.72 -3.63 3.01
CA GLY A 55 -8.58 -2.73 3.78
C GLY A 55 -8.06 -1.29 3.89
N VAL A 56 -7.40 -0.78 2.84
CA VAL A 56 -6.86 0.59 2.80
C VAL A 56 -7.38 1.37 1.59
N PRO A 57 -7.39 2.72 1.64
CA PRO A 57 -7.73 3.53 0.48
C PRO A 57 -6.88 3.19 -0.75
N ALA A 58 -7.54 3.13 -1.90
CA ALA A 58 -6.93 2.99 -3.21
C ALA A 58 -7.09 4.28 -4.01
N PHE A 59 -6.03 4.68 -4.70
CA PHE A 59 -6.03 5.81 -5.61
C PHE A 59 -5.60 5.34 -7.00
N ALA A 60 -6.20 5.89 -8.05
CA ALA A 60 -5.82 5.59 -9.42
C ALA A 60 -5.29 6.85 -10.10
N GLY A 61 -4.36 6.67 -11.04
CA GLY A 61 -3.88 7.76 -11.87
C GLY A 61 -4.96 8.20 -12.87
N GLU A 62 -5.06 9.51 -13.13
CA GLU A 62 -5.77 9.99 -14.32
C GLU A 62 -4.92 9.75 -15.57
N SER A 63 -5.54 9.23 -16.63
CA SER A 63 -4.92 9.20 -17.96
C SER A 63 -4.91 10.61 -18.54
N GLY A 64 -3.94 11.43 -18.13
CA GLY A 64 -3.73 12.75 -18.70
C GLY A 64 -3.24 12.67 -20.14
N VAL A 65 -4.15 12.75 -21.11
CA VAL A 65 -3.89 13.43 -22.39
C VAL A 65 -4.72 14.69 -22.38
N ALA A 66 -4.04 15.84 -22.24
CA ALA A 66 -4.58 17.13 -22.61
C ALA A 66 -4.67 17.25 -24.14
#